data_AF-A0A819TPV1-F1
#
_entry.id   AF-A0A819TPV1-F1
#
_cell.length_a   1.000
_cell.length_b   1.000
_cell.length_c   1.000
_cell.angle_alpha   90.00
_cell.angle_beta   90.00
_cell.angle_gamma   90.00
#
_symmetry.space_group_name_H-M   'P 1'
#
loop_
_entity.id
_entity.type
_entity.pdbx_description
1 polymer ?
#
loop_
_entity_poly.entity_id
_entity_poly.type
_entity_poly.pdbx_seq_one_letter_code
_entity_poly.pdbx_strand_id
1 'polypeptide(L)'
;IPSIDYISSQALPDALSVLNLNIVKGFRTTELAKVTKEFGTLFFNFSIQCQSSCTLFLVSQDIYNDNDDWEVIQKWNVKNQVDHKDIVNYKYSIQYRDEVIFSWLFTSDDANKGVDEVRIYQIRVTNTVLGGSDRCVSCLTTNDQETDCLSCTPGRILSNNTCIPCVASTIASRKRPNDLVPTICKQCTNNTIADGGISCYVPCKQAFDGNIQYDLSEISTIEFHGSKLFTQKGSGYFHLFNASICGKTSVTCRKTLTPDELKRSKKQTIIESQLCRMGTVPDKDDDAISIAYVDDFGEDLLNVSLSTSKYFPPLRSDYNLPDITLVYRANASTSQSSCSERITYLSLRCDHLLDDEKQNSSIKYKLQTPNDCVTGTCDGCIFSFLLRTPFACPICGDDTNGYRTFLGPCKFGRQEVRKIPYPYCLHNLSETIETRRCSILSLELQIIFGLFIIIAGILVSVVIMCWRKNRKLEYRYMQLIENTNPDDDTPVDNMCAQISDEEDSDNEVQFKTQSRAKKIMNVVRKAIRKNSNNGRSESLGRDSFLLTSTSTNEA
;
A
#
# COMPACT_ATOMS: atom_id res chain seq x y z
N ILE A 1 37.16 -19.85 5.06
CA ILE A 1 38.57 -19.78 5.55
C ILE A 1 38.72 -18.47 6.32
N PRO A 2 39.42 -18.41 7.47
CA PRO A 2 39.67 -17.17 8.19
C PRO A 2 40.47 -16.15 7.36
N SER A 3 40.21 -14.86 7.56
CA SER A 3 40.77 -13.77 6.74
C SER A 3 42.16 -13.33 7.21
N ILE A 4 43.20 -14.10 6.85
CA ILE A 4 44.61 -13.72 7.06
C ILE A 4 45.43 -13.86 5.77
N ASP A 5 45.14 -14.87 4.94
CA ASP A 5 45.84 -15.07 3.67
C ASP A 5 45.38 -14.06 2.60
N TYR A 6 46.32 -13.39 1.94
CA TYR A 6 46.09 -12.53 0.79
C TYR A 6 47.20 -12.73 -0.25
N ILE A 7 46.86 -12.67 -1.54
CA ILE A 7 47.86 -12.66 -2.61
C ILE A 7 48.39 -11.24 -2.71
N SER A 8 49.65 -11.04 -2.33
CA SER A 8 50.38 -9.79 -2.49
C SER A 8 51.29 -9.85 -3.72
N SER A 9 51.40 -8.74 -4.44
CA SER A 9 52.49 -8.52 -5.36
C SER A 9 53.03 -7.10 -5.22
N GLN A 10 54.36 -6.98 -5.19
CA GLN A 10 55.09 -5.72 -5.18
C GLN A 10 55.78 -5.56 -6.53
N ALA A 11 55.56 -4.44 -7.20
CA ALA A 11 56.19 -4.17 -8.49
C ALA A 11 57.66 -3.76 -8.31
N LEU A 12 58.58 -4.47 -8.97
CA LEU A 12 59.96 -4.00 -9.14
C LEU A 12 60.04 -2.96 -10.28
N PRO A 13 61.13 -2.16 -10.37
CA PRO A 13 61.36 -1.28 -11.51
C PRO A 13 61.24 -2.03 -12.84
N ASP A 14 60.46 -1.45 -13.76
CA ASP A 14 60.13 -1.98 -15.09
C ASP A 14 59.51 -3.41 -15.10
N ALA A 15 59.04 -3.92 -13.95
CA ALA A 15 58.50 -5.27 -13.83
C ALA A 15 56.97 -5.32 -13.87
N LEU A 16 56.44 -6.14 -14.76
CA LEU A 16 55.01 -6.47 -14.84
C LEU A 16 54.69 -7.61 -13.86
N SER A 17 53.87 -7.33 -12.85
CA SER A 17 53.33 -8.35 -11.94
C SER A 17 52.09 -8.99 -12.54
N VAL A 18 52.08 -10.33 -12.65
CA VAL A 18 51.01 -11.10 -13.31
C VAL A 18 50.49 -12.19 -12.38
N LEU A 19 49.17 -12.22 -12.16
CA LEU A 19 48.44 -13.35 -11.55
C LEU A 19 47.45 -13.89 -12.58
N ASN A 20 47.47 -15.20 -12.84
CA ASN A 20 46.58 -15.87 -13.80
C ASN A 20 45.62 -16.84 -13.10
N LEU A 21 44.39 -16.93 -13.60
CA LEU A 21 43.38 -17.92 -13.23
C LEU A 21 42.81 -18.58 -14.49
N ASN A 22 43.25 -19.82 -14.75
CA ASN A 22 42.92 -20.56 -15.97
C ASN A 22 41.67 -21.43 -15.76
N ILE A 23 40.63 -21.24 -16.58
CA ILE A 23 39.36 -21.97 -16.52
C ILE A 23 39.32 -23.04 -17.63
N VAL A 24 40.13 -24.08 -17.48
CA VAL A 24 40.48 -25.11 -18.49
C VAL A 24 39.34 -26.10 -18.86
N LYS A 25 38.07 -25.72 -18.67
CA LYS A 25 36.85 -26.35 -19.24
C LYS A 25 35.67 -25.37 -19.37
N GLY A 26 35.91 -24.05 -19.23
CA GLY A 26 34.86 -23.03 -19.27
C GLY A 26 33.75 -23.21 -18.23
N PHE A 27 32.52 -22.91 -18.65
CA PHE A 27 31.33 -22.71 -17.80
C PHE A 27 30.17 -23.64 -18.17
N ARG A 28 29.37 -24.04 -17.17
CA ARG A 28 28.21 -24.93 -17.34
C ARG A 28 27.05 -24.20 -17.99
N THR A 29 26.26 -24.89 -18.81
CA THR A 29 25.07 -24.27 -19.40
C THR A 29 23.90 -24.38 -18.43
N THR A 30 23.17 -23.28 -18.25
CA THR A 30 21.86 -23.30 -17.58
C THR A 30 20.81 -22.69 -18.51
N GLU A 31 19.54 -23.04 -18.33
CA GLU A 31 18.45 -22.40 -19.08
C GLU A 31 18.42 -20.88 -18.84
N LEU A 32 18.80 -20.43 -17.63
CA LEU A 32 18.95 -19.01 -17.34
C LEU A 32 20.06 -18.37 -18.19
N ALA A 33 21.23 -19.00 -18.30
CA ALA A 33 22.34 -18.51 -19.13
C ALA A 33 21.98 -18.40 -20.62
N LYS A 34 21.11 -19.29 -21.14
CA LYS A 34 20.60 -19.19 -22.53
C LYS A 34 19.75 -17.93 -22.76
N VAL A 35 19.04 -17.45 -21.72
CA VAL A 35 18.18 -16.26 -21.77
C VAL A 35 18.97 -14.99 -21.45
N THR A 36 19.70 -14.96 -20.33
CA THR A 36 20.42 -13.78 -19.83
C THR A 36 21.77 -13.54 -20.49
N LYS A 37 22.38 -14.59 -21.07
CA LYS A 37 23.76 -14.63 -21.55
C LYS A 37 24.82 -14.41 -20.45
N GLU A 38 24.48 -14.61 -19.18
CA GLU A 38 25.46 -14.77 -18.09
C GLU A 38 25.72 -16.25 -17.85
N PHE A 39 26.91 -16.73 -18.22
CA PHE A 39 27.37 -18.11 -18.00
C PHE A 39 28.06 -18.29 -16.65
N GLY A 40 28.48 -17.20 -16.00
CA GLY A 40 29.10 -17.21 -14.68
C GLY A 40 29.41 -15.81 -14.19
N THR A 41 29.92 -15.73 -12.96
CA THR A 41 30.29 -14.47 -12.33
C THR A 41 31.72 -14.57 -11.79
N LEU A 42 32.59 -13.64 -12.17
CA LEU A 42 33.87 -13.41 -11.51
C LEU A 42 33.66 -12.35 -10.43
N PHE A 43 33.97 -12.67 -9.18
CA PHE A 43 34.05 -11.72 -8.08
C PHE A 43 35.47 -11.74 -7.50
N PHE A 44 36.04 -10.58 -7.23
CA PHE A 44 37.23 -10.49 -6.40
C PHE A 44 37.26 -9.19 -5.59
N ASN A 45 38.02 -9.18 -4.51
CA ASN A 45 38.20 -7.99 -3.70
C ASN A 45 39.68 -7.74 -3.35
N PHE A 46 40.06 -6.48 -3.36
CA PHE A 46 41.46 -6.07 -3.38
C PHE A 46 41.68 -4.67 -2.78
N SER A 47 42.92 -4.35 -2.46
CA SER A 47 43.38 -3.00 -2.14
C SER A 47 44.67 -2.71 -2.89
N ILE A 48 44.81 -1.50 -3.44
CA ILE A 48 46.03 -1.01 -4.07
C ILE A 48 46.64 0.04 -3.13
N GLN A 49 47.91 -0.11 -2.76
CA GLN A 49 48.66 0.86 -1.98
C GLN A 49 49.89 1.26 -2.77
N CYS A 50 49.94 2.50 -3.26
CA CYS A 50 51.05 3.01 -4.07
C CYS A 50 51.59 4.35 -3.54
N GLN A 51 52.89 4.52 -3.71
CA GLN A 51 53.66 5.72 -3.43
C GLN A 51 54.03 6.46 -4.74
N SER A 52 54.09 5.74 -5.86
CA SER A 52 54.12 6.32 -7.21
C SER A 52 52.73 6.28 -7.90
N SER A 53 52.65 6.62 -9.19
CA SER A 53 51.48 6.29 -9.99
C SER A 53 51.55 4.84 -10.46
N CYS A 54 50.45 4.11 -10.27
CA CYS A 54 50.41 2.67 -10.49
C CYS A 54 49.06 2.26 -11.10
N THR A 55 49.03 1.08 -11.71
CA THR A 55 47.85 0.58 -12.43
C THR A 55 47.63 -0.90 -12.18
N LEU A 56 46.38 -1.27 -11.90
CA LEU A 56 45.89 -2.64 -12.00
C LEU A 56 45.00 -2.75 -13.24
N PHE A 57 45.18 -3.80 -14.02
CA PHE A 57 44.25 -4.21 -15.08
C PHE A 57 43.67 -5.58 -14.75
N LEU A 58 42.39 -5.77 -15.07
CA LEU A 58 41.80 -7.09 -15.26
C LEU A 58 41.64 -7.31 -16.77
N VAL A 59 42.17 -8.42 -17.25
CA VAL A 59 42.12 -8.83 -18.66
C VAL A 59 41.62 -10.26 -18.79
N SER A 60 41.06 -10.61 -19.95
CA SER A 60 40.72 -12.00 -20.32
C SER A 60 41.33 -12.38 -21.67
N GLN A 61 41.72 -13.65 -21.79
CA GLN A 61 42.25 -14.26 -23.00
C GLN A 61 41.50 -15.57 -23.27
N ASP A 62 40.92 -15.72 -24.46
CA ASP A 62 40.29 -16.96 -24.92
C ASP A 62 41.36 -17.96 -25.37
N ILE A 63 41.30 -19.20 -24.89
CA ILE A 63 42.33 -20.23 -25.17
C ILE A 63 42.30 -20.72 -26.64
N TYR A 64 41.24 -20.41 -27.40
CA TYR A 64 41.01 -20.87 -28.77
C TYR A 64 41.20 -19.82 -29.89
N ASN A 65 41.63 -18.59 -29.56
CA ASN A 65 41.93 -17.56 -30.56
C ASN A 65 43.44 -17.49 -30.85
N ASP A 66 43.87 -17.94 -32.04
CA ASP A 66 45.28 -17.94 -32.53
C ASP A 66 45.97 -16.56 -32.56
N ASN A 67 45.23 -15.47 -32.33
CA ASN A 67 45.75 -14.10 -32.40
C ASN A 67 46.49 -13.62 -31.13
N ASP A 68 46.37 -14.31 -29.99
CA ASP A 68 46.88 -13.84 -28.68
C ASP A 68 46.29 -12.47 -28.23
N ASP A 69 45.11 -12.07 -28.74
CA ASP A 69 44.43 -10.80 -28.42
C ASP A 69 43.86 -10.80 -26.98
N TRP A 70 44.34 -9.90 -26.12
CA TRP A 70 43.88 -9.74 -24.73
C TRP A 70 42.74 -8.72 -24.62
N GLU A 71 41.55 -9.13 -24.14
CA GLU A 71 40.45 -8.18 -23.87
C GLU A 71 40.63 -7.50 -22.50
N VAL A 72 40.68 -6.17 -22.48
CA VAL A 72 40.77 -5.39 -21.24
C VAL A 72 39.39 -5.18 -20.64
N ILE A 73 39.03 -6.01 -19.66
CA ILE A 73 37.74 -5.93 -18.94
C ILE A 73 37.66 -4.65 -18.11
N GLN A 74 38.71 -4.33 -17.34
CA GLN A 74 38.69 -3.19 -16.41
C GLN A 74 40.09 -2.68 -16.10
N LYS A 75 40.20 -1.38 -15.83
CA LYS A 75 41.42 -0.70 -15.39
C LYS A 75 41.15 0.09 -14.10
N TRP A 76 42.11 0.07 -13.17
CA TRP A 76 42.19 0.94 -12.00
C TRP A 76 43.56 1.62 -12.00
N ASN A 77 43.60 2.94 -11.83
CA ASN A 77 44.84 3.72 -11.86
C ASN A 77 44.86 4.67 -10.66
N VAL A 78 45.93 4.60 -9.87
CA VAL A 78 46.17 5.44 -8.69
C VAL A 78 47.30 6.40 -9.03
N LYS A 79 47.21 7.67 -8.57
CA LYS A 79 48.18 8.71 -8.90
C LYS A 79 48.62 9.48 -7.67
N ASN A 80 49.88 9.26 -7.24
CA ASN A 80 50.65 10.12 -6.35
C ASN A 80 49.92 10.58 -5.06
N GLN A 81 49.19 9.68 -4.41
CA GLN A 81 48.61 9.93 -3.10
C GLN A 81 48.58 8.62 -2.29
N VAL A 82 48.99 8.67 -1.02
CA VAL A 82 48.94 7.53 -0.10
C VAL A 82 47.54 7.42 0.49
N ASP A 83 46.54 7.34 -0.40
CA ASP A 83 45.12 7.13 -0.09
C ASP A 83 44.58 6.02 -1.01
N HIS A 84 44.37 4.84 -0.42
CA HIS A 84 43.05 4.21 -0.31
C HIS A 84 43.22 2.89 0.44
N LYS A 85 42.89 2.91 1.73
CA LYS A 85 42.91 1.71 2.60
C LYS A 85 41.66 0.83 2.41
N ASP A 86 40.80 1.23 1.49
CA ASP A 86 39.49 0.66 1.25
C ASP A 86 39.59 -0.62 0.41
N ILE A 87 38.91 -1.68 0.85
CA ILE A 87 38.82 -2.93 0.09
C ILE A 87 37.80 -2.73 -1.03
N VAL A 88 38.29 -2.55 -2.25
CA VAL A 88 37.47 -2.47 -3.46
C VAL A 88 36.92 -3.87 -3.75
N ASN A 89 35.60 -3.97 -3.89
CA ASN A 89 34.91 -5.20 -4.28
C ASN A 89 34.44 -5.06 -5.73
N TYR A 90 34.83 -6.00 -6.60
CA TYR A 90 34.48 -5.97 -8.02
C TYR A 90 33.77 -7.25 -8.45
N LYS A 91 32.77 -7.10 -9.33
CA LYS A 91 31.95 -8.18 -9.90
C LYS A 91 31.89 -8.00 -11.42
N TYR A 92 32.20 -9.06 -12.16
CA TYR A 92 32.11 -9.15 -13.62
C TYR A 92 31.17 -10.30 -14.01
N SER A 93 30.29 -10.05 -14.99
CA SER A 93 29.34 -11.00 -15.56
C SER A 93 29.94 -11.61 -16.82
N ILE A 94 30.08 -12.93 -16.84
CA ILE A 94 30.84 -13.68 -17.86
C ILE A 94 29.90 -14.07 -19.00
N GLN A 95 30.16 -13.57 -20.21
CA GLN A 95 29.25 -13.66 -21.37
C GLN A 95 29.59 -14.75 -22.40
N TYR A 96 30.67 -15.50 -22.16
CA TYR A 96 31.13 -16.63 -22.96
C TYR A 96 31.08 -17.93 -22.16
N ARG A 97 30.99 -19.06 -22.87
CA ARG A 97 30.95 -20.40 -22.26
C ARG A 97 32.34 -21.00 -22.09
N ASP A 98 33.27 -20.60 -22.93
CA ASP A 98 34.42 -21.40 -23.32
C ASP A 98 35.62 -21.24 -22.36
N GLU A 99 36.75 -21.85 -22.71
CA GLU A 99 37.95 -21.85 -21.86
C GLU A 99 38.66 -20.48 -21.90
N VAL A 100 38.80 -19.87 -20.72
CA VAL A 100 39.34 -18.51 -20.55
C VAL A 100 40.47 -18.49 -19.53
N ILE A 101 41.42 -17.58 -19.72
CA ILE A 101 42.37 -17.15 -18.69
C ILE A 101 41.96 -15.74 -18.24
N PHE A 102 41.67 -15.58 -16.94
CA PHE A 102 41.60 -14.25 -16.33
C PHE A 102 42.95 -13.88 -15.77
N SER A 103 43.44 -12.67 -16.06
CA SER A 103 44.70 -12.18 -15.51
C SER A 103 44.55 -10.82 -14.84
N TRP A 104 45.24 -10.69 -13.71
CA TRP A 104 45.45 -9.42 -13.02
C TRP A 104 46.87 -8.96 -13.34
N LEU A 105 46.99 -7.83 -14.03
CA LEU A 105 48.25 -7.22 -14.42
C LEU A 105 48.48 -5.96 -13.58
N PHE A 106 49.58 -5.90 -12.83
CA PHE A 106 49.93 -4.76 -12.00
C PHE A 106 51.25 -4.12 -12.44
N THR A 107 51.24 -2.80 -12.60
CA THR A 107 52.40 -1.98 -13.01
C THR A 107 52.58 -0.79 -12.09
N SER A 108 53.84 -0.44 -11.81
CA SER A 108 54.27 0.82 -11.20
C SER A 108 54.96 1.67 -12.26
N ASP A 109 54.69 2.97 -12.29
CA ASP A 109 55.32 3.89 -13.25
C ASP A 109 56.72 4.36 -12.77
N ASP A 110 57.04 4.24 -11.46
CA ASP A 110 58.23 4.89 -10.85
C ASP A 110 58.70 4.19 -9.55
N ALA A 111 58.91 2.87 -9.60
CA ALA A 111 59.19 1.99 -8.45
C ALA A 111 60.48 2.31 -7.64
N ASN A 112 61.27 3.32 -8.04
CA ASN A 112 62.40 3.82 -7.23
C ASN A 112 61.93 4.68 -6.03
N LYS A 113 60.62 4.96 -5.91
CA LYS A 113 60.04 5.79 -4.82
C LYS A 113 59.40 5.01 -3.67
N GLY A 114 59.55 3.68 -3.66
CA GLY A 114 59.17 2.82 -2.54
C GLY A 114 58.30 1.64 -2.97
N VAL A 115 57.51 1.12 -2.03
CA VAL A 115 56.78 -0.14 -2.22
C VAL A 115 55.36 0.13 -2.72
N ASP A 116 55.17 -0.05 -4.02
CA ASP A 116 53.85 -0.14 -4.66
C ASP A 116 53.36 -1.60 -4.58
N GLU A 117 52.23 -1.81 -3.90
CA GLU A 117 51.68 -3.14 -3.59
C GLU A 117 50.20 -3.26 -3.99
N VAL A 118 49.84 -4.37 -4.64
CA VAL A 118 48.45 -4.83 -4.76
C VAL A 118 48.23 -6.05 -3.88
N ARG A 119 47.13 -6.06 -3.11
CA ARG A 119 46.67 -7.20 -2.31
C ARG A 119 45.30 -7.65 -2.80
N ILE A 120 45.17 -8.92 -3.16
CA ILE A 120 43.88 -9.54 -3.50
C ILE A 120 43.53 -10.53 -2.37
N TYR A 121 42.40 -10.31 -1.70
CA TYR A 121 42.00 -11.04 -0.49
C TYR A 121 41.12 -12.26 -0.80
N GLN A 122 40.30 -12.16 -1.85
CA GLN A 122 39.48 -13.26 -2.34
C GLN A 122 39.31 -13.14 -3.85
N ILE A 123 39.44 -14.27 -4.54
CA ILE A 123 38.93 -14.47 -5.91
C ILE A 123 37.88 -15.58 -5.84
N ARG A 124 36.74 -15.38 -6.48
CA ARG A 124 35.62 -16.33 -6.51
C ARG A 124 34.96 -16.30 -7.88
N VAL A 125 35.09 -17.40 -8.62
CA VAL A 125 34.35 -17.61 -9.88
C VAL A 125 33.19 -18.56 -9.61
N THR A 126 32.03 -18.33 -10.23
CA THR A 126 30.86 -19.21 -10.17
C THR A 126 30.69 -20.02 -11.46
N ASN A 127 30.00 -21.15 -11.36
CA ASN A 127 29.51 -21.96 -12.48
C ASN A 127 30.57 -22.53 -13.47
N THR A 128 31.84 -22.60 -13.07
CA THR A 128 32.90 -23.26 -13.84
C THR A 128 32.66 -24.78 -13.93
N VAL A 129 32.98 -25.41 -15.06
CA VAL A 129 32.70 -26.84 -15.27
C VAL A 129 33.43 -27.73 -14.25
N LEU A 130 34.72 -27.47 -14.01
CA LEU A 130 35.56 -28.16 -13.01
C LEU A 130 35.39 -27.64 -11.57
N GLY A 131 34.46 -26.72 -11.31
CA GLY A 131 34.41 -25.94 -10.06
C GLY A 131 34.18 -26.75 -8.79
N GLY A 132 35.23 -26.96 -8.01
CA GLY A 132 35.14 -27.41 -6.61
C GLY A 132 34.53 -26.31 -5.74
N SER A 133 33.36 -26.57 -5.15
CA SER A 133 32.65 -25.64 -4.28
C SER A 133 32.77 -26.04 -2.80
N ASP A 134 32.85 -25.04 -1.91
CA ASP A 134 32.73 -25.17 -0.44
C ASP A 134 31.48 -25.96 0.01
N ARG A 135 30.47 -26.06 -0.86
CA ARG A 135 29.39 -27.05 -0.80
C ARG A 135 28.77 -27.26 -2.19
N CYS A 136 28.43 -28.51 -2.52
CA CYS A 136 27.54 -28.78 -3.65
C CYS A 136 26.13 -28.26 -3.33
N VAL A 137 25.47 -27.64 -4.31
CA VAL A 137 24.04 -27.32 -4.26
C VAL A 137 23.34 -28.29 -5.20
N SER A 138 22.39 -29.07 -4.69
CA SER A 138 21.63 -30.02 -5.52
C SER A 138 20.90 -29.30 -6.64
N CYS A 139 20.98 -29.85 -7.85
CA CYS A 139 20.26 -29.43 -9.04
C CYS A 139 19.62 -30.66 -9.70
N LEU A 140 18.83 -30.46 -10.74
CA LEU A 140 18.33 -31.58 -11.56
C LEU A 140 19.40 -31.97 -12.59
N THR A 141 19.65 -33.27 -12.72
CA THR A 141 20.56 -33.87 -13.70
C THR A 141 19.77 -34.80 -14.62
N THR A 142 19.97 -34.70 -15.94
CA THR A 142 19.29 -35.51 -16.96
C THR A 142 20.09 -36.78 -17.28
N ASN A 143 19.77 -37.86 -16.55
CA ASN A 143 20.48 -39.16 -16.58
C ASN A 143 21.94 -39.11 -16.10
N ASP A 144 22.50 -40.28 -15.78
CA ASP A 144 23.82 -40.42 -15.13
C ASP A 144 25.05 -40.12 -16.04
N GLN A 145 24.86 -39.38 -17.13
CA GLN A 145 25.90 -39.07 -18.12
C GLN A 145 26.00 -37.57 -18.49
N GLU A 146 25.00 -36.74 -18.20
CA GLU A 146 25.08 -35.28 -18.42
C GLU A 146 25.23 -34.52 -17.10
N THR A 147 26.31 -33.75 -16.96
CA THR A 147 26.64 -32.99 -15.73
C THR A 147 26.19 -31.53 -15.74
N ASP A 148 25.35 -31.13 -16.70
CA ASP A 148 24.72 -29.79 -16.71
C ASP A 148 23.53 -29.75 -15.74
N CYS A 149 23.41 -28.65 -14.99
CA CYS A 149 22.37 -28.47 -13.97
C CYS A 149 21.11 -27.87 -14.59
N LEU A 150 20.09 -28.69 -14.79
CA LEU A 150 18.79 -28.21 -15.25
C LEU A 150 18.11 -27.36 -14.16
N SER A 151 17.64 -26.18 -14.53
CA SER A 151 16.84 -25.31 -13.67
C SER A 151 15.37 -25.69 -13.74
N CYS A 152 14.63 -25.51 -12.64
CA CYS A 152 13.17 -25.61 -12.70
C CYS A 152 12.59 -24.57 -13.67
N THR A 153 11.48 -24.93 -14.32
CA THR A 153 10.71 -23.97 -15.13
C THR A 153 10.19 -22.82 -14.27
N PRO A 154 9.99 -21.61 -14.85
CA PRO A 154 9.51 -20.44 -14.11
C PRO A 154 8.25 -20.74 -13.28
N GLY A 155 8.19 -20.19 -12.07
CA GLY A 155 7.09 -20.41 -11.13
C GLY A 155 7.19 -21.68 -10.27
N ARG A 156 8.28 -22.44 -10.39
CA ARG A 156 8.51 -23.68 -9.64
C ARG A 156 9.80 -23.59 -8.81
N ILE A 157 9.81 -24.28 -7.67
CA ILE A 157 10.99 -24.41 -6.79
C ILE A 157 11.50 -25.84 -6.76
N LEU A 158 12.82 -25.99 -6.59
CA LEU A 158 13.45 -27.27 -6.39
C LEU A 158 13.28 -27.72 -4.93
N SER A 159 12.57 -28.82 -4.72
CA SER A 159 12.35 -29.47 -3.42
C SER A 159 12.58 -30.96 -3.55
N ASN A 160 13.49 -31.53 -2.74
CA ASN A 160 13.88 -32.94 -2.75
C ASN A 160 14.09 -33.51 -4.17
N ASN A 161 14.91 -32.84 -4.98
CA ASN A 161 15.18 -33.16 -6.39
C ASN A 161 13.93 -33.21 -7.31
N THR A 162 12.87 -32.46 -6.99
CA THR A 162 11.67 -32.31 -7.85
C THR A 162 11.26 -30.84 -7.99
N CYS A 163 10.69 -30.45 -9.13
CA CYS A 163 10.18 -29.09 -9.36
C CYS A 163 8.70 -28.96 -8.99
N ILE A 164 8.43 -28.59 -7.74
CA ILE A 164 7.07 -28.30 -7.27
C ILE A 164 6.65 -26.86 -7.63
N PRO A 165 5.40 -26.63 -8.05
CA PRO A 165 4.92 -25.26 -8.34
C PRO A 165 4.74 -24.49 -7.03
N CYS A 166 4.93 -23.18 -7.07
CA CYS A 166 4.52 -22.33 -5.95
C CYS A 166 2.99 -22.25 -5.84
N VAL A 167 2.50 -22.12 -4.61
CA VAL A 167 1.06 -21.99 -4.32
C VAL A 167 0.56 -20.59 -4.68
N ALA A 168 -0.76 -20.43 -4.80
CA ALA A 168 -1.38 -19.14 -5.09
C ALA A 168 -0.88 -18.03 -4.13
N SER A 169 -0.69 -16.82 -4.65
CA SER A 169 -0.12 -15.66 -3.95
C SER A 169 1.33 -15.82 -3.45
N THR A 170 2.09 -16.79 -3.97
CA THR A 170 3.54 -16.94 -3.72
C THR A 170 4.33 -17.06 -5.03
N ILE A 171 5.58 -16.57 -5.03
CA ILE A 171 6.51 -16.60 -6.16
C ILE A 171 7.76 -17.43 -5.85
N ALA A 172 8.32 -18.09 -6.87
CA ALA A 172 9.52 -18.91 -6.78
C ALA A 172 10.75 -18.02 -6.59
N SER A 173 11.41 -18.15 -5.43
CA SER A 173 12.54 -17.30 -5.04
C SER A 173 13.74 -18.13 -4.55
N ARG A 174 14.92 -17.51 -4.57
CA ARG A 174 16.19 -18.10 -4.12
C ARG A 174 16.36 -17.85 -2.63
N LYS A 175 16.84 -18.84 -1.87
CA LYS A 175 17.08 -18.66 -0.42
C LYS A 175 18.26 -17.72 -0.13
N ARG A 176 19.21 -17.62 -1.06
CA ARG A 176 20.32 -16.64 -1.09
C ARG A 176 20.53 -16.17 -2.55
N PRO A 177 21.03 -14.93 -2.79
CA PRO A 177 21.23 -14.42 -4.15
C PRO A 177 22.05 -15.34 -5.08
N ASN A 178 23.07 -16.01 -4.52
CA ASN A 178 23.99 -16.91 -5.23
C ASN A 178 23.49 -18.37 -5.38
N ASP A 179 22.29 -18.72 -4.93
CA ASP A 179 21.74 -20.06 -5.20
C ASP A 179 21.25 -20.11 -6.67
N LEU A 180 21.69 -21.09 -7.47
CA LEU A 180 21.42 -21.10 -8.92
C LEU A 180 19.94 -21.28 -9.28
N VAL A 181 19.19 -22.01 -8.45
CA VAL A 181 17.79 -22.40 -8.70
C VAL A 181 16.90 -21.88 -7.56
N PRO A 182 15.64 -21.47 -7.81
CA PRO A 182 14.69 -21.17 -6.74
C PRO A 182 14.44 -22.37 -5.83
N THR A 183 14.44 -22.15 -4.51
CA THR A 183 14.27 -23.21 -3.49
C THR A 183 13.22 -22.87 -2.42
N ILE A 184 12.61 -21.68 -2.47
CA ILE A 184 11.58 -21.23 -1.53
C ILE A 184 10.48 -20.47 -2.27
N CYS A 185 9.22 -20.66 -1.87
CA CYS A 185 8.14 -19.79 -2.33
C CYS A 185 8.03 -18.60 -1.39
N LYS A 186 8.29 -17.39 -1.89
CA LYS A 186 8.13 -16.12 -1.17
C LYS A 186 6.71 -15.61 -1.39
N GLN A 187 6.01 -15.20 -0.34
CA GLN A 187 4.67 -14.61 -0.48
C GLN A 187 4.76 -13.23 -1.17
N CYS A 188 3.82 -12.94 -2.07
CA CYS A 188 3.65 -11.60 -2.62
C CYS A 188 3.23 -10.62 -1.52
N THR A 189 3.63 -9.35 -1.64
CA THR A 189 3.34 -8.31 -0.65
C THR A 189 1.89 -7.86 -0.70
N ASN A 190 1.45 -7.20 0.37
CA ASN A 190 0.08 -6.69 0.51
C ASN A 190 -0.35 -5.94 -0.76
N ASN A 191 -1.60 -6.14 -1.16
CA ASN A 191 -2.20 -5.59 -2.37
C ASN A 191 -1.63 -6.12 -3.71
N THR A 192 -0.76 -7.14 -3.73
CA THR A 192 -0.28 -7.76 -4.99
C THR A 192 -0.69 -9.23 -5.13
N ILE A 193 -0.78 -9.71 -6.37
CA ILE A 193 -1.11 -11.11 -6.71
C ILE A 193 0.05 -11.75 -7.47
N ALA A 194 0.31 -13.03 -7.23
CA ALA A 194 1.33 -13.79 -7.96
C ALA A 194 0.82 -14.24 -9.33
N ASP A 195 1.57 -14.00 -10.40
CA ASP A 195 1.31 -14.59 -11.71
C ASP A 195 2.08 -15.91 -11.88
N GLY A 196 1.36 -17.05 -11.80
CA GLY A 196 1.94 -18.39 -12.06
C GLY A 196 3.09 -18.80 -11.14
N GLY A 197 3.37 -18.03 -10.09
CA GLY A 197 4.56 -18.15 -9.25
C GLY A 197 5.81 -17.44 -9.79
N ILE A 198 5.72 -16.70 -10.90
CA ILE A 198 6.86 -16.05 -11.57
C ILE A 198 7.13 -14.68 -10.95
N SER A 199 6.14 -13.79 -10.94
CA SER A 199 6.26 -12.40 -10.47
C SER A 199 5.02 -11.97 -9.68
N CYS A 200 5.13 -10.89 -8.91
CA CYS A 200 4.00 -10.22 -8.26
C CYS A 200 3.56 -9.01 -9.09
N TYR A 201 2.24 -8.79 -9.20
CA TYR A 201 1.66 -7.67 -9.94
C TYR A 201 0.46 -7.05 -9.21
N VAL A 202 0.10 -5.83 -9.58
CA VAL A 202 -1.06 -5.10 -9.02
C VAL A 202 -2.31 -5.39 -9.87
N PRO A 203 -3.45 -5.82 -9.29
CA PRO A 203 -4.72 -5.86 -10.01
C PRO A 203 -5.17 -4.46 -10.44
N CYS A 204 -5.50 -4.25 -11.72
CA CYS A 204 -5.90 -2.92 -12.21
C CYS A 204 -7.20 -2.38 -11.59
N LYS A 205 -8.11 -3.25 -11.13
CA LYS A 205 -9.26 -2.87 -10.32
C LYS A 205 -9.08 -3.47 -8.94
N GLN A 206 -8.95 -2.61 -7.92
CA GLN A 206 -8.57 -3.04 -6.58
C GLN A 206 -9.18 -2.15 -5.49
N ALA A 207 -9.61 -2.77 -4.40
CA ALA A 207 -9.90 -2.07 -3.16
C ALA A 207 -8.62 -1.96 -2.31
N PHE A 208 -8.25 -0.73 -1.93
CA PHE A 208 -7.25 -0.46 -0.90
C PHE A 208 -7.97 -0.01 0.39
N ASP A 209 -7.32 -0.26 1.54
CA ASP A 209 -7.84 0.03 2.89
C ASP A 209 -9.31 -0.38 3.11
N GLY A 210 -9.58 -1.67 2.88
CA GLY A 210 -10.82 -2.35 3.25
C GLY A 210 -12.05 -2.07 2.37
N ASN A 211 -12.18 -0.89 1.75
CA ASN A 211 -13.37 -0.55 0.93
C ASN A 211 -13.14 0.47 -0.21
N ILE A 212 -12.01 1.18 -0.27
CA ILE A 212 -11.83 2.24 -1.27
C ILE A 212 -11.35 1.62 -2.59
N GLN A 213 -12.25 1.52 -3.57
CA GLN A 213 -11.95 0.97 -4.90
C GLN A 213 -11.24 1.99 -5.80
N TYR A 214 -10.31 1.51 -6.63
CA TYR A 214 -9.58 2.29 -7.65
C TYR A 214 -9.56 1.52 -8.97
N ASP A 215 -9.48 2.24 -10.10
CA ASP A 215 -9.38 1.67 -11.45
C ASP A 215 -8.17 2.26 -12.20
N LEU A 216 -7.06 1.52 -12.15
CA LEU A 216 -5.78 1.85 -12.77
C LEU A 216 -5.69 1.37 -14.23
N SER A 217 -6.75 0.78 -14.79
CA SER A 217 -6.70 0.11 -16.11
C SER A 217 -6.21 1.03 -17.25
N GLU A 218 -6.65 2.29 -17.25
CA GLU A 218 -6.26 3.35 -18.22
C GLU A 218 -4.78 3.78 -18.10
N ILE A 219 -4.09 3.42 -17.01
CA ILE A 219 -2.66 3.67 -16.76
C ILE A 219 -1.88 2.38 -16.48
N SER A 220 -2.38 1.24 -16.95
CA SER A 220 -1.75 -0.08 -16.77
C SER A 220 -0.29 -0.12 -17.24
N THR A 221 0.02 0.55 -18.35
CA THR A 221 1.38 0.93 -18.74
C THR A 221 1.45 2.44 -19.02
N ILE A 222 2.49 3.11 -18.54
CA ILE A 222 2.72 4.55 -18.77
C ILE A 222 4.15 4.83 -19.25
N GLU A 223 4.29 5.78 -20.16
CA GLU A 223 5.57 6.43 -20.45
C GLU A 223 5.56 7.85 -19.87
N PHE A 224 6.64 8.27 -19.22
CA PHE A 224 6.75 9.63 -18.68
C PHE A 224 8.14 10.24 -18.88
N HIS A 225 8.15 11.54 -19.13
CA HIS A 225 9.36 12.34 -19.36
C HIS A 225 9.79 13.03 -18.05
N GLY A 226 11.04 12.84 -17.66
CA GLY A 226 11.71 13.68 -16.67
C GLY A 226 12.02 15.07 -17.22
N SER A 227 12.50 15.98 -16.35
CA SER A 227 12.92 17.32 -16.72
C SER A 227 13.98 17.33 -17.82
N LYS A 228 13.97 18.37 -18.68
CA LYS A 228 15.04 18.61 -19.65
C LYS A 228 16.30 19.09 -18.92
N LEU A 229 17.40 18.36 -19.11
CA LEU A 229 18.70 18.58 -18.49
C LEU A 229 19.72 18.94 -19.58
N PHE A 230 20.92 19.36 -19.17
CA PHE A 230 22.02 19.67 -20.08
C PHE A 230 23.29 18.93 -19.67
N THR A 231 24.00 18.39 -20.65
CA THR A 231 25.33 17.80 -20.46
C THR A 231 26.37 18.89 -20.20
N GLN A 232 27.54 18.52 -19.68
CA GLN A 232 28.68 19.44 -19.53
C GLN A 232 29.12 20.11 -20.85
N LYS A 233 28.73 19.55 -22.00
CA LYS A 233 29.01 20.09 -23.34
C LYS A 233 27.87 20.97 -23.90
N GLY A 234 26.88 21.33 -23.08
CA GLY A 234 25.73 22.15 -23.48
C GLY A 234 24.66 21.44 -24.30
N SER A 235 24.87 20.19 -24.74
CA SER A 235 23.82 19.40 -25.40
C SER A 235 22.73 19.05 -24.39
N GLY A 236 21.47 19.37 -24.72
CA GLY A 236 20.31 18.99 -23.93
C GLY A 236 20.04 17.48 -23.96
N TYR A 237 19.45 16.94 -22.90
CA TYR A 237 19.00 15.55 -22.81
C TYR A 237 17.80 15.45 -21.85
N PHE A 238 17.12 14.31 -21.80
CA PHE A 238 16.16 14.02 -20.73
C PHE A 238 16.14 12.53 -20.41
N HIS A 239 15.28 12.14 -19.48
CA HIS A 239 15.01 10.74 -19.16
C HIS A 239 13.58 10.41 -19.59
N LEU A 240 13.44 9.40 -20.43
CA LEU A 240 12.20 8.65 -20.56
C LEU A 240 12.17 7.58 -19.47
N PHE A 241 10.99 7.31 -18.96
CA PHE A 241 10.71 6.16 -18.10
C PHE A 241 9.49 5.46 -18.67
N ASN A 242 9.53 4.14 -18.77
CA ASN A 242 8.38 3.31 -19.12
C ASN A 242 8.09 2.38 -17.94
N ALA A 243 6.83 2.30 -17.51
CA ALA A 243 6.41 1.65 -16.27
C ALA A 243 5.14 0.84 -16.44
N SER A 244 5.13 -0.39 -15.90
CA SER A 244 3.94 -1.20 -15.69
C SER A 244 3.41 -0.95 -14.28
N ILE A 245 2.18 -0.43 -14.20
CA ILE A 245 1.51 -0.02 -12.97
C ILE A 245 0.59 -1.13 -12.46
N CYS A 246 -0.11 -1.82 -13.37
CA CYS A 246 -1.05 -2.86 -13.03
C CYS A 246 -1.24 -3.85 -14.18
N GLY A 247 -1.71 -5.06 -13.86
CA GLY A 247 -1.87 -6.16 -14.80
C GLY A 247 -0.60 -7.00 -14.97
N LYS A 248 -0.68 -8.03 -15.81
CA LYS A 248 0.40 -9.00 -16.07
C LYS A 248 1.34 -8.52 -17.19
N THR A 249 1.61 -7.22 -17.21
CA THR A 249 2.40 -6.55 -18.25
C THR A 249 3.81 -6.29 -17.75
N SER A 250 4.81 -6.60 -18.59
CA SER A 250 6.14 -6.00 -18.51
C SER A 250 6.23 -4.83 -19.49
N VAL A 251 7.25 -3.99 -19.31
CA VAL A 251 7.60 -2.88 -20.21
C VAL A 251 8.97 -3.13 -20.83
N THR A 252 9.04 -2.97 -22.15
CA THR A 252 10.26 -3.20 -22.95
C THR A 252 10.89 -1.88 -23.32
N CYS A 253 12.05 -1.56 -22.72
CA CYS A 253 12.87 -0.43 -23.13
C CYS A 253 13.96 -0.88 -24.12
N ARG A 254 14.14 -0.14 -25.22
CA ARG A 254 15.08 -0.47 -26.31
C ARG A 254 16.03 0.68 -26.61
N LYS A 255 17.32 0.38 -26.77
CA LYS A 255 18.31 1.35 -27.26
C LYS A 255 18.17 1.56 -28.77
N THR A 256 17.67 2.72 -29.18
CA THR A 256 17.64 3.18 -30.57
C THR A 256 18.93 3.94 -30.89
N LEU A 257 19.84 3.27 -31.59
CA LEU A 257 21.11 3.80 -32.10
C LEU A 257 20.88 4.77 -33.28
N THR A 258 21.76 5.76 -33.44
CA THR A 258 21.77 6.59 -34.66
C THR A 258 22.23 5.77 -35.90
N PRO A 259 21.97 6.22 -37.13
CA PRO A 259 22.37 5.50 -38.34
C PRO A 259 23.88 5.21 -38.46
N ASP A 260 24.74 6.03 -37.84
CA ASP A 260 26.19 5.81 -37.81
C ASP A 260 26.67 4.92 -36.67
N GLU A 261 25.95 4.89 -35.54
CA GLU A 261 26.19 3.89 -34.49
C GLU A 261 25.73 2.50 -34.92
N LEU A 262 24.62 2.38 -35.66
CA LEU A 262 24.10 1.12 -36.18
C LEU A 262 25.07 0.43 -37.16
N LYS A 263 25.91 1.20 -37.87
CA LYS A 263 27.01 0.69 -38.71
C LYS A 263 28.15 0.09 -37.88
N ARG A 264 28.32 0.50 -36.61
CA ARG A 264 29.40 0.08 -35.71
C ARG A 264 28.98 -1.01 -34.72
N SER A 265 27.72 -1.03 -34.27
CA SER A 265 27.20 -2.07 -33.37
C SER A 265 25.94 -2.75 -33.93
N LYS A 266 26.02 -4.07 -34.07
CA LYS A 266 24.87 -4.95 -34.36
C LYS A 266 24.11 -5.40 -33.11
N LYS A 267 24.62 -5.15 -31.89
CA LYS A 267 23.94 -5.51 -30.64
C LYS A 267 23.01 -4.35 -30.23
N GLN A 268 21.70 -4.51 -30.43
CA GLN A 268 20.70 -3.68 -29.77
C GLN A 268 20.57 -4.08 -28.30
N THR A 269 20.57 -3.12 -27.38
CA THR A 269 20.26 -3.35 -25.97
C THR A 269 18.75 -3.28 -25.79
N ILE A 270 18.16 -4.35 -25.25
CA ILE A 270 16.73 -4.44 -24.92
C ILE A 270 16.67 -4.89 -23.46
N ILE A 271 15.83 -4.23 -22.66
CA ILE A 271 15.56 -4.59 -21.26
C ILE A 271 14.04 -4.71 -21.10
N GLU A 272 13.60 -5.84 -20.56
CA GLU A 272 12.23 -6.09 -20.14
C GLU A 272 12.18 -6.08 -18.62
N SER A 273 11.26 -5.31 -18.04
CA SER A 273 11.19 -5.02 -16.60
C SER A 273 9.77 -4.62 -16.21
N GLN A 274 9.52 -4.25 -14.95
CA GLN A 274 8.30 -3.53 -14.57
C GLN A 274 8.48 -2.00 -14.60
N LEU A 275 9.71 -1.49 -14.53
CA LEU A 275 10.05 -0.07 -14.69
C LEU A 275 11.48 0.07 -15.27
N CYS A 276 11.61 0.69 -16.44
CA CYS A 276 12.90 0.93 -17.08
C CYS A 276 13.09 2.40 -17.46
N ARG A 277 14.35 2.85 -17.44
CA ARG A 277 14.77 4.23 -17.79
C ARG A 277 15.51 4.23 -19.13
N MET A 278 15.24 5.21 -19.97
CA MET A 278 15.91 5.45 -21.25
C MET A 278 16.48 6.87 -21.28
N GLY A 279 17.76 7.01 -21.59
CA GLY A 279 18.41 8.31 -21.76
C GLY A 279 18.23 8.83 -23.18
N THR A 280 17.47 9.90 -23.37
CA THR A 280 17.26 10.51 -24.70
C THR A 280 18.29 11.57 -25.00
N VAL A 281 18.76 11.58 -26.25
CA VAL A 281 19.48 12.72 -26.83
C VAL A 281 18.66 13.18 -28.04
N PRO A 282 18.19 14.44 -28.07
CA PRO A 282 17.55 14.99 -29.26
C PRO A 282 18.58 15.04 -30.38
N ASP A 283 18.19 14.64 -31.59
CA ASP A 283 19.05 14.86 -32.75
C ASP A 283 19.18 16.37 -33.06
N LYS A 284 20.13 16.72 -33.92
CA LYS A 284 20.41 18.13 -34.26
C LYS A 284 19.67 18.62 -35.49
N ASP A 285 19.44 17.72 -36.44
CA ASP A 285 19.04 18.06 -37.81
C ASP A 285 17.64 17.51 -38.17
N ASP A 286 16.97 16.82 -37.24
CA ASP A 286 15.64 16.24 -37.39
C ASP A 286 14.94 16.19 -36.02
N ASP A 287 13.59 16.18 -35.96
CA ASP A 287 12.81 16.05 -34.71
C ASP A 287 12.89 14.63 -34.08
N ALA A 288 13.81 13.80 -34.55
CA ALA A 288 14.05 12.44 -34.11
C ALA A 288 14.68 12.40 -32.69
N ILE A 289 14.16 11.49 -31.85
CA ILE A 289 14.66 11.26 -30.50
C ILE A 289 15.48 9.97 -30.47
N SER A 290 16.80 10.12 -30.37
CA SER A 290 17.71 8.98 -30.22
C SER A 290 17.83 8.55 -28.75
N ILE A 291 17.96 7.24 -28.50
CA ILE A 291 18.06 6.67 -27.15
C ILE A 291 19.50 6.24 -26.91
N ALA A 292 20.26 7.05 -26.19
CA ALA A 292 21.69 6.87 -25.97
C ALA A 292 22.02 5.73 -24.99
N TYR A 293 21.11 5.40 -24.07
CA TYR A 293 21.22 4.23 -23.19
C TYR A 293 19.86 3.77 -22.66
N VAL A 294 19.82 2.53 -22.15
CA VAL A 294 18.74 1.98 -21.34
C VAL A 294 19.34 1.52 -20.01
N ASP A 295 18.62 1.72 -18.91
CA ASP A 295 18.98 1.31 -17.55
C ASP A 295 17.77 0.63 -16.90
N ASP A 296 17.99 -0.46 -16.16
CA ASP A 296 16.94 -1.09 -15.36
C ASP A 296 16.70 -0.26 -14.10
N PHE A 297 15.42 0.01 -13.81
CA PHE A 297 14.96 0.84 -12.70
C PHE A 297 13.98 0.11 -11.77
N GLY A 298 13.65 -1.15 -12.07
CA GLY A 298 12.57 -1.88 -11.44
C GLY A 298 12.24 -3.19 -12.15
N GLU A 299 13.10 -4.20 -12.01
CA GLU A 299 12.80 -5.59 -12.34
C GLU A 299 11.69 -6.14 -11.41
N ASP A 300 11.85 -5.93 -10.09
CA ASP A 300 10.96 -6.43 -9.04
C ASP A 300 10.08 -5.32 -8.45
N LEU A 301 8.76 -5.52 -8.38
CA LEU A 301 7.87 -4.78 -7.47
C LEU A 301 8.00 -5.35 -6.04
N LEU A 302 8.52 -4.55 -5.12
CA LEU A 302 8.69 -4.92 -3.71
C LEU A 302 7.41 -4.77 -2.89
N ASN A 303 6.68 -3.65 -3.05
CA ASN A 303 5.54 -3.32 -2.18
C ASN A 303 4.56 -2.34 -2.83
N VAL A 304 3.30 -2.37 -2.38
CA VAL A 304 2.27 -1.38 -2.73
C VAL A 304 1.51 -0.93 -1.48
N SER A 305 1.62 0.35 -1.12
CA SER A 305 1.01 0.93 0.08
C SER A 305 0.29 2.24 -0.21
N LEU A 306 -0.78 2.52 0.53
CA LEU A 306 -1.32 3.87 0.63
C LEU A 306 -0.43 4.68 1.58
N SER A 307 0.28 5.68 1.06
CA SER A 307 1.26 6.44 1.83
C SER A 307 1.60 7.78 1.17
N THR A 308 1.13 8.90 1.75
CA THR A 308 1.55 10.24 1.31
C THR A 308 3.04 10.45 1.61
N SER A 309 3.84 10.69 0.57
CA SER A 309 5.28 10.91 0.71
C SER A 309 5.61 12.29 1.30
N LYS A 310 6.55 12.34 2.25
CA LYS A 310 7.03 13.60 2.88
C LYS A 310 7.62 14.59 1.86
N TYR A 311 8.20 14.10 0.77
CA TYR A 311 8.78 14.91 -0.30
C TYR A 311 7.72 15.59 -1.19
N PHE A 312 6.46 15.16 -1.09
CA PHE A 312 5.36 15.60 -1.94
C PHE A 312 4.20 16.10 -1.06
N PRO A 313 4.24 17.36 -0.58
CA PRO A 313 3.16 17.91 0.25
C PRO A 313 1.80 17.79 -0.44
N PRO A 314 0.69 17.58 0.30
CA PRO A 314 -0.63 17.38 -0.28
C PRO A 314 -1.03 18.59 -1.13
N LEU A 315 -1.68 18.33 -2.28
CA LEU A 315 -2.11 19.39 -3.21
C LEU A 315 -3.17 20.33 -2.60
N ARG A 316 -3.85 19.87 -1.55
CA ARG A 316 -4.91 20.57 -0.84
C ARG A 316 -5.01 20.01 0.58
N SER A 317 -5.08 20.87 1.59
CA SER A 317 -5.26 20.49 3.00
C SER A 317 -6.62 19.86 3.30
N ASP A 318 -7.58 20.12 2.43
CA ASP A 318 -9.01 19.94 2.70
C ASP A 318 -9.44 18.45 2.72
N TYR A 319 -8.62 17.55 2.15
CA TYR A 319 -8.91 16.13 2.01
C TYR A 319 -7.64 15.29 2.18
N ASN A 320 -7.54 14.54 3.28
CA ASN A 320 -6.41 13.64 3.58
C ASN A 320 -6.48 12.32 2.77
N LEU A 321 -6.50 12.41 1.44
CA LEU A 321 -6.41 11.23 0.58
C LEU A 321 -4.93 10.80 0.44
N PRO A 322 -4.58 9.54 0.76
CA PRO A 322 -3.21 9.05 0.61
C PRO A 322 -2.86 8.73 -0.85
N ASP A 323 -1.56 8.80 -1.17
CA ASP A 323 -1.05 8.40 -2.49
C ASP A 323 -0.91 6.87 -2.59
N ILE A 324 -1.09 6.29 -3.78
CA ILE A 324 -0.76 4.88 -4.04
C ILE A 324 0.74 4.80 -4.34
N THR A 325 1.56 4.38 -3.38
CA THR A 325 3.00 4.22 -3.55
C THR A 325 3.36 2.80 -3.99
N LEU A 326 3.89 2.70 -5.20
CA LEU A 326 4.56 1.52 -5.75
C LEU A 326 6.06 1.61 -5.41
N VAL A 327 6.67 0.51 -4.97
CA VAL A 327 8.10 0.44 -4.64
C VAL A 327 8.78 -0.62 -5.49
N TYR A 328 9.63 -0.20 -6.42
CA TYR A 328 10.37 -1.10 -7.32
C TYR A 328 11.85 -1.23 -6.91
N ARG A 329 12.48 -2.34 -7.27
CA ARG A 329 13.92 -2.60 -7.12
C ARG A 329 14.56 -2.92 -8.47
N ALA A 330 15.66 -2.25 -8.78
CA ALA A 330 16.48 -2.54 -9.95
C ALA A 330 17.48 -3.69 -9.68
N ASN A 331 17.86 -4.41 -10.72
CA ASN A 331 18.83 -5.49 -10.68
C ASN A 331 20.25 -4.97 -10.39
N ALA A 332 20.93 -5.55 -9.41
CA ALA A 332 22.31 -5.20 -9.04
C ALA A 332 23.39 -5.65 -10.06
N SER A 333 22.99 -6.16 -11.23
CA SER A 333 23.90 -6.66 -12.28
C SER A 333 24.19 -5.64 -13.38
N THR A 334 23.34 -4.61 -13.54
CA THR A 334 23.55 -3.49 -14.48
C THR A 334 24.16 -2.26 -13.80
N SER A 335 24.10 -2.19 -12.46
CA SER A 335 24.41 -0.98 -11.69
C SER A 335 25.91 -0.76 -11.48
N GLN A 336 26.53 0.09 -12.29
CA GLN A 336 27.89 0.64 -12.08
C GLN A 336 27.97 1.67 -10.92
N SER A 337 27.22 1.46 -9.84
CA SER A 337 27.02 2.43 -8.76
C SER A 337 27.46 1.89 -7.41
N SER A 338 27.98 2.75 -6.53
CA SER A 338 28.39 2.40 -5.15
C SER A 338 27.22 2.03 -4.21
N CYS A 339 25.99 1.94 -4.71
CA CYS A 339 24.78 1.64 -3.96
C CYS A 339 24.68 0.14 -3.66
N SER A 340 24.35 -0.25 -2.41
CA SER A 340 24.10 -1.66 -2.09
C SER A 340 22.78 -2.19 -2.68
N GLU A 341 21.79 -1.32 -2.87
CA GLU A 341 20.56 -1.57 -3.62
C GLU A 341 20.12 -0.28 -4.33
N ARG A 342 19.32 -0.41 -5.40
CA ARG A 342 18.64 0.70 -6.07
C ARG A 342 17.13 0.52 -5.94
N ILE A 343 16.45 1.56 -5.44
CA ILE A 343 15.01 1.52 -5.12
C ILE A 343 14.30 2.72 -5.75
N THR A 344 13.19 2.47 -6.44
CA THR A 344 12.36 3.51 -7.05
C THR A 344 10.97 3.56 -6.42
N TYR A 345 10.64 4.70 -5.81
CA TYR A 345 9.31 5.00 -5.28
C TYR A 345 8.50 5.78 -6.32
N LEU A 346 7.41 5.19 -6.81
CA LEU A 346 6.46 5.85 -7.71
C LEU A 346 5.12 6.02 -6.99
N SER A 347 4.79 7.26 -6.63
CA SER A 347 3.55 7.58 -5.91
C SER A 347 2.51 8.15 -6.88
N LEU A 348 1.38 7.47 -7.02
CA LEU A 348 0.24 7.94 -7.83
C LEU A 348 -0.69 8.78 -6.96
N ARG A 349 -1.06 9.97 -7.44
CA ARG A 349 -1.91 10.93 -6.72
C ARG A 349 -3.12 11.35 -7.55
N CYS A 350 -4.30 11.23 -6.97
CA CYS A 350 -5.55 11.74 -7.53
C CYS A 350 -5.45 13.23 -7.87
N ASP A 351 -5.81 13.59 -9.10
CA ASP A 351 -5.85 14.98 -9.57
C ASP A 351 -6.91 15.15 -10.68
N HIS A 352 -8.16 15.41 -10.28
CA HIS A 352 -9.31 15.52 -11.19
C HIS A 352 -9.17 16.70 -12.17
N LEU A 353 -8.55 17.80 -11.76
CA LEU A 353 -8.43 19.03 -12.57
C LEU A 353 -7.62 18.82 -13.85
N LEU A 354 -6.79 17.78 -13.93
CA LEU A 354 -6.06 17.42 -15.15
C LEU A 354 -6.97 16.90 -16.28
N ASP A 355 -8.19 16.46 -15.96
CA ASP A 355 -9.21 16.06 -16.94
C ASP A 355 -9.92 17.31 -17.50
N ASP A 356 -10.34 18.22 -16.60
CA ASP A 356 -11.02 19.47 -16.94
C ASP A 356 -10.14 20.46 -17.72
N GLU A 357 -8.85 20.64 -17.35
CA GLU A 357 -7.95 21.62 -17.98
C GLU A 357 -7.52 21.24 -19.42
N LYS A 358 -7.76 20.01 -19.88
CA LYS A 358 -7.01 19.43 -21.02
C LYS A 358 -7.79 18.59 -22.03
N GLN A 359 -9.05 18.92 -22.32
CA GLN A 359 -9.81 18.28 -23.42
C GLN A 359 -9.10 18.28 -24.80
N ASN A 360 -8.10 19.15 -25.01
CA ASN A 360 -7.30 19.25 -26.25
C ASN A 360 -5.88 18.63 -26.15
N SER A 361 -5.56 17.80 -25.15
CA SER A 361 -4.22 17.21 -25.00
C SER A 361 -4.26 15.73 -24.59
N SER A 362 -3.48 14.88 -25.24
CA SER A 362 -3.47 13.42 -25.02
C SER A 362 -2.86 12.97 -23.68
N ILE A 363 -2.22 13.87 -22.94
CA ILE A 363 -1.40 13.52 -21.76
C ILE A 363 -2.23 13.66 -20.48
N LYS A 364 -2.93 12.57 -20.09
CA LYS A 364 -3.79 12.44 -18.89
C LYS A 364 -3.03 12.31 -17.55
N TYR A 365 -1.77 12.72 -17.48
CA TYR A 365 -0.93 12.62 -16.28
C TYR A 365 0.19 13.68 -16.25
N LYS A 366 0.70 13.96 -15.04
CA LYS A 366 1.80 14.91 -14.83
C LYS A 366 2.81 14.36 -13.83
N LEU A 367 4.05 14.17 -14.28
CA LEU A 367 5.18 13.83 -13.42
C LEU A 367 5.62 15.04 -12.59
N GLN A 368 6.01 14.79 -11.35
CA GLN A 368 6.68 15.74 -10.47
C GLN A 368 7.81 15.02 -9.71
N THR A 369 9.00 15.62 -9.69
CA THR A 369 10.16 15.22 -8.89
C THR A 369 10.22 16.03 -7.59
N PRO A 370 10.96 15.58 -6.54
CA PRO A 370 11.13 16.34 -5.31
C PRO A 370 11.80 17.68 -5.60
N ASN A 371 11.39 18.75 -4.89
CA ASN A 371 11.90 20.10 -5.13
C ASN A 371 13.43 20.19 -5.03
N ASP A 372 14.03 19.42 -4.12
CA ASP A 372 15.48 19.38 -3.87
C ASP A 372 16.25 18.52 -4.88
N CYS A 373 15.56 17.60 -5.58
CA CYS A 373 16.15 16.57 -6.42
C CYS A 373 15.53 16.56 -7.82
N VAL A 374 15.96 17.50 -8.69
CA VAL A 374 15.42 17.72 -10.05
C VAL A 374 15.33 16.41 -10.88
N THR A 375 16.33 15.54 -10.76
CA THR A 375 16.46 14.22 -11.41
C THR A 375 15.60 13.11 -10.79
N GLY A 376 14.84 13.39 -9.72
CA GLY A 376 14.12 12.38 -8.93
C GLY A 376 14.99 11.66 -7.90
N THR A 377 16.28 11.98 -7.80
CA THR A 377 17.24 11.42 -6.83
C THR A 377 18.27 12.48 -6.45
N CYS A 378 18.82 12.40 -5.24
CA CYS A 378 19.98 13.18 -4.81
C CYS A 378 21.20 12.31 -4.43
N ASP A 379 21.05 10.99 -4.30
CA ASP A 379 22.11 10.03 -3.92
C ASP A 379 22.50 9.07 -5.05
N GLY A 380 21.67 8.92 -6.09
CA GLY A 380 21.84 7.95 -7.18
C GLY A 380 21.40 6.51 -6.84
N CYS A 381 20.89 6.29 -5.63
CA CYS A 381 20.47 5.00 -5.09
C CYS A 381 18.95 4.94 -4.89
N ILE A 382 18.35 6.00 -4.33
CA ILE A 382 16.92 6.13 -4.07
C ILE A 382 16.33 7.13 -5.07
N PHE A 383 15.32 6.68 -5.81
CA PHE A 383 14.55 7.49 -6.74
C PHE A 383 13.13 7.70 -6.20
N SER A 384 12.58 8.90 -6.36
CA SER A 384 11.25 9.27 -5.90
C SER A 384 10.53 10.11 -6.94
N PHE A 385 9.35 9.66 -7.35
CA PHE A 385 8.51 10.28 -8.36
C PHE A 385 7.06 10.37 -7.88
N LEU A 386 6.40 11.49 -8.19
CA LEU A 386 4.96 11.66 -8.03
C LEU A 386 4.32 11.74 -9.42
N LEU A 387 3.31 10.91 -9.66
CA LEU A 387 2.47 10.96 -10.85
C LEU A 387 1.09 11.48 -10.46
N ARG A 388 0.75 12.71 -10.85
CA ARG A 388 -0.60 13.28 -10.71
C ARG A 388 -1.47 12.82 -11.87
N THR A 389 -2.63 12.24 -11.60
CA THR A 389 -3.54 11.72 -12.65
C THR A 389 -4.96 11.49 -12.10
N PRO A 390 -6.04 11.69 -12.89
CA PRO A 390 -7.40 11.37 -12.46
C PRO A 390 -7.63 9.87 -12.20
N PHE A 391 -6.82 8.95 -12.78
CA PHE A 391 -6.98 7.51 -12.56
C PHE A 391 -6.50 7.01 -11.20
N ALA A 392 -5.74 7.85 -10.47
CA ALA A 392 -5.38 7.60 -9.08
C ALA A 392 -6.47 8.12 -8.10
N CYS A 393 -7.62 8.54 -8.61
CA CYS A 393 -8.79 8.89 -7.82
C CYS A 393 -9.67 7.65 -7.54
N PRO A 394 -10.31 7.57 -6.36
CA PRO A 394 -11.16 6.43 -6.01
C PRO A 394 -12.48 6.42 -6.79
N ILE A 395 -12.99 5.20 -7.03
CA ILE A 395 -14.31 4.94 -7.60
C ILE A 395 -15.37 5.20 -6.53
N CYS A 396 -15.91 6.41 -6.55
CA CYS A 396 -17.05 6.77 -5.72
C CYS A 396 -18.38 6.24 -6.29
N GLY A 397 -19.31 5.95 -5.40
CA GLY A 397 -20.70 5.61 -5.69
C GLY A 397 -21.56 5.82 -4.45
N ASP A 398 -22.86 5.55 -4.57
CA ASP A 398 -23.84 5.82 -3.51
C ASP A 398 -23.59 4.98 -2.23
N ASP A 399 -23.05 3.76 -2.38
CA ASP A 399 -22.69 2.86 -1.27
C ASP A 399 -21.27 3.11 -0.71
N THR A 400 -20.38 3.80 -1.42
CA THR A 400 -18.93 3.82 -1.16
C THR A 400 -18.39 5.18 -0.69
N ASN A 401 -19.02 5.78 0.32
CA ASN A 401 -18.59 7.05 0.94
C ASN A 401 -18.39 8.23 -0.04
N GLY A 402 -19.01 8.18 -1.23
CA GLY A 402 -18.75 9.15 -2.31
C GLY A 402 -19.19 10.59 -2.03
N TYR A 403 -20.03 10.81 -1.01
CA TYR A 403 -20.64 12.10 -0.71
C TYR A 403 -20.40 12.54 0.73
N ARG A 404 -20.15 13.85 0.89
CA ARG A 404 -20.27 14.58 2.15
C ARG A 404 -21.73 15.07 2.29
N THR A 405 -22.38 14.71 3.39
CA THR A 405 -23.79 15.00 3.63
C THR A 405 -23.95 16.28 4.45
N PHE A 406 -24.65 17.27 3.90
CA PHE A 406 -24.99 18.51 4.61
C PHE A 406 -26.47 18.50 5.01
N LEU A 407 -26.72 18.62 6.31
CA LEU A 407 -28.05 18.69 6.90
C LEU A 407 -28.51 20.16 6.92
N GLY A 408 -29.49 20.50 6.08
CA GLY A 408 -30.13 21.81 6.11
C GLY A 408 -31.01 22.03 7.35
N PRO A 409 -31.49 23.26 7.58
CA PRO A 409 -32.42 23.55 8.67
C PRO A 409 -33.79 22.88 8.45
N CYS A 410 -34.40 22.37 9.52
CA CYS A 410 -35.76 21.82 9.48
C CYS A 410 -36.79 22.95 9.30
N LYS A 411 -37.50 22.97 8.16
CA LYS A 411 -38.54 23.96 7.81
C LYS A 411 -39.86 23.24 7.53
N PHE A 412 -40.94 23.63 8.22
CA PHE A 412 -42.29 23.05 8.05
C PHE A 412 -42.34 21.51 8.13
N GLY A 413 -41.49 20.90 8.97
CA GLY A 413 -41.39 19.44 9.11
C GLY A 413 -40.64 18.70 7.99
N ARG A 414 -39.98 19.45 7.08
CA ARG A 414 -39.10 18.93 6.03
C ARG A 414 -37.67 19.46 6.24
N GLN A 415 -36.69 18.61 5.99
CA GLN A 415 -35.27 18.92 6.04
C GLN A 415 -34.66 18.57 4.69
N GLU A 416 -34.02 19.55 4.07
CA GLU A 416 -33.19 19.35 2.89
C GLU A 416 -31.87 18.69 3.33
N VAL A 417 -31.53 17.57 2.71
CA VAL A 417 -30.27 16.85 2.89
C VAL A 417 -29.52 16.96 1.57
N ARG A 418 -28.50 17.81 1.53
CA ARG A 418 -27.68 18.06 0.33
C ARG A 418 -26.47 17.13 0.36
N LYS A 419 -26.45 16.14 -0.53
CA LYS A 419 -25.31 15.24 -0.75
C LYS A 419 -24.43 15.87 -1.82
N ILE A 420 -23.25 16.37 -1.42
CA ILE A 420 -22.26 16.90 -2.37
C ILE A 420 -21.17 15.83 -2.52
N PRO A 421 -20.73 15.46 -3.73
CA PRO A 421 -19.60 14.55 -3.88
C PRO A 421 -18.32 15.10 -3.23
N TYR A 422 -17.39 14.20 -2.91
CA TYR A 422 -16.02 14.61 -2.63
C TYR A 422 -15.32 15.03 -3.93
N PRO A 423 -14.48 16.09 -3.92
CA PRO A 423 -13.78 16.55 -5.13
C PRO A 423 -12.61 15.64 -5.53
N TYR A 424 -12.39 14.52 -4.85
CA TYR A 424 -11.50 13.46 -5.33
C TYR A 424 -12.28 12.31 -6.00
N CYS A 425 -13.60 12.40 -6.13
CA CYS A 425 -14.39 11.46 -6.92
C CYS A 425 -14.31 11.80 -8.40
N LEU A 426 -14.34 10.79 -9.28
CA LEU A 426 -14.49 11.00 -10.72
C LEU A 426 -15.86 11.64 -11.03
N HIS A 427 -15.94 12.40 -12.12
CA HIS A 427 -17.01 13.39 -12.44
C HIS A 427 -18.45 12.83 -12.60
N ASN A 428 -18.67 11.53 -12.39
CA ASN A 428 -19.96 10.86 -12.58
C ASN A 428 -20.99 11.11 -11.45
N LEU A 429 -20.57 11.68 -10.32
CA LEU A 429 -21.45 11.98 -9.18
C LEU A 429 -21.93 13.44 -9.25
N SER A 430 -23.25 13.63 -9.30
CA SER A 430 -23.87 14.96 -9.23
C SER A 430 -24.24 15.33 -7.79
N GLU A 431 -24.46 16.63 -7.52
CA GLU A 431 -25.07 17.04 -6.26
C GLU A 431 -26.53 16.57 -6.21
N THR A 432 -26.93 15.87 -5.15
CA THR A 432 -28.32 15.43 -4.96
C THR A 432 -28.93 16.07 -3.72
N ILE A 433 -30.21 16.46 -3.83
CA ILE A 433 -30.97 17.11 -2.76
C ILE A 433 -32.15 16.22 -2.39
N GLU A 434 -32.04 15.54 -1.26
CA GLU A 434 -33.11 14.71 -0.69
C GLU A 434 -33.94 15.51 0.32
N THR A 435 -35.23 15.16 0.48
CA THR A 435 -36.09 15.77 1.51
C THR A 435 -36.50 14.74 2.55
N ARG A 436 -35.97 14.88 3.77
CA ARG A 436 -36.27 14.03 4.92
C ARG A 436 -37.36 14.67 5.78
N ARG A 437 -38.21 13.86 6.43
CA ARG A 437 -39.11 14.37 7.48
C ARG A 437 -38.31 14.68 8.75
N CYS A 438 -38.59 15.82 9.38
CA CYS A 438 -37.95 16.27 10.62
C CYS A 438 -39.01 16.84 11.57
N SER A 439 -38.69 16.91 12.87
CA SER A 439 -39.48 17.68 13.85
C SER A 439 -38.74 18.98 14.18
N ILE A 440 -39.48 20.09 14.25
CA ILE A 440 -38.92 21.41 14.63
C ILE A 440 -38.68 21.47 16.15
N LEU A 441 -39.47 20.70 16.94
CA LEU A 441 -39.20 20.46 18.36
C LEU A 441 -38.35 19.20 18.51
N SER A 442 -37.45 19.19 19.49
CA SER A 442 -36.92 17.97 20.08
C SER A 442 -38.01 17.25 20.88
N LEU A 443 -37.87 15.92 21.04
CA LEU A 443 -38.79 15.13 21.87
C LEU A 443 -38.88 15.65 23.30
N GLU A 444 -37.77 16.16 23.84
CA GLU A 444 -37.67 16.75 25.18
C GLU A 444 -38.59 17.97 25.34
N LEU A 445 -38.53 18.92 24.40
CA LEU A 445 -39.43 20.09 24.39
C LEU A 445 -40.89 19.68 24.23
N GLN A 446 -41.17 18.67 23.39
CA GLN A 446 -42.53 18.17 23.19
C GLN A 446 -43.11 17.53 24.47
N ILE A 447 -42.28 16.85 25.27
CA ILE A 447 -42.67 16.32 26.58
C ILE A 447 -42.94 17.47 27.57
N ILE A 448 -42.06 18.49 27.62
CA ILE A 448 -42.21 19.65 28.51
C ILE A 448 -43.54 20.39 28.25
N PHE A 449 -43.88 20.68 26.99
CA PHE A 449 -45.16 21.32 26.65
C PHE A 449 -46.37 20.46 27.02
N GLY A 450 -46.30 19.14 26.82
CA GLY A 450 -47.36 18.22 27.25
C GLY A 450 -47.59 18.24 28.77
N LEU A 451 -46.50 18.24 29.54
CA LEU A 451 -46.54 18.28 31.01
C LEU A 451 -47.10 19.63 31.52
N PHE A 452 -46.72 20.75 30.90
CA PHE A 452 -47.26 22.07 31.21
C PHE A 452 -48.77 22.17 30.99
N ILE A 453 -49.27 21.65 29.85
CA ILE A 453 -50.72 21.64 29.54
C ILE A 453 -51.50 20.82 30.58
N ILE A 454 -50.95 19.68 31.02
CA ILE A 454 -51.57 18.85 32.07
C ILE A 454 -51.63 19.59 33.41
N ILE A 455 -50.55 20.24 33.84
CA ILE A 455 -50.52 21.03 35.08
C ILE A 455 -51.51 22.19 35.03
N ALA A 456 -51.57 22.93 33.91
CA ALA A 456 -52.53 24.02 33.71
C ALA A 456 -53.99 23.52 33.79
N GLY A 457 -54.30 22.38 33.17
CA GLY A 457 -55.61 21.74 33.25
C GLY A 457 -56.00 21.31 34.67
N ILE A 458 -55.04 20.81 35.45
CA ILE A 458 -55.24 20.47 36.88
C ILE A 458 -55.53 21.73 37.70
N LEU A 459 -54.76 22.80 37.51
CA LEU A 459 -54.96 24.08 38.22
C LEU A 459 -56.35 24.68 37.93
N VAL A 460 -56.76 24.71 36.65
CA VAL A 460 -58.10 25.18 36.25
C VAL A 460 -59.20 24.29 36.87
N SER A 461 -59.01 22.97 36.90
CA SER A 461 -59.94 22.04 37.55
C SER A 461 -60.05 22.30 39.07
N VAL A 462 -58.94 22.56 39.75
CA VAL A 462 -58.93 22.93 41.19
C VAL A 462 -59.67 24.26 41.41
N VAL A 463 -59.44 25.29 40.58
CA VAL A 463 -60.18 26.56 40.68
C VAL A 463 -61.68 26.35 40.50
N ILE A 464 -62.10 25.54 39.51
CA ILE A 464 -63.52 25.20 39.29
C ILE A 464 -64.11 24.42 40.48
N MET A 465 -63.35 23.50 41.09
CA MET A 465 -63.77 22.78 42.29
C MET A 465 -63.91 23.72 43.50
N CYS A 466 -62.94 24.61 43.73
CA CYS A 466 -63.00 25.61 44.80
C CYS A 466 -64.19 26.55 44.61
N TRP A 467 -64.44 27.05 43.39
CA TRP A 467 -65.60 27.89 43.08
C TRP A 467 -66.93 27.16 43.34
N ARG A 468 -67.06 25.92 42.87
CA ARG A 468 -68.23 25.07 43.17
C ARG A 468 -68.40 24.76 44.66
N LYS A 469 -67.30 24.63 45.42
CA LYS A 469 -67.34 24.34 46.86
C LYS A 469 -67.70 25.59 47.67
N ASN A 470 -67.18 26.77 47.34
CA ASN A 470 -67.60 28.04 47.94
C ASN A 470 -69.08 28.31 47.71
N ARG A 471 -69.59 28.16 46.49
CA ARG A 471 -71.02 28.36 46.20
C ARG A 471 -71.94 27.40 46.97
N LYS A 472 -71.44 26.20 47.32
CA LYS A 472 -72.13 25.24 48.20
C LYS A 472 -72.05 25.61 49.69
N LEU A 473 -71.04 26.37 50.11
CA LEU A 473 -70.95 26.94 51.45
C LEU A 473 -71.86 28.17 51.59
N GLU A 474 -71.84 29.10 50.64
CA GLU A 474 -72.75 30.27 50.59
C GLU A 474 -74.22 29.85 50.74
N TYR A 475 -74.65 28.84 49.96
CA TYR A 475 -75.99 28.27 50.05
C TYR A 475 -76.34 27.71 51.44
N ARG A 476 -75.37 27.10 52.15
CA ARG A 476 -75.57 26.60 53.52
C ARG A 476 -75.52 27.70 54.58
N TYR A 477 -74.74 28.77 54.39
CA TYR A 477 -74.76 29.92 55.30
C TYR A 477 -76.10 30.68 55.23
N MET A 478 -76.69 30.83 54.05
CA MET A 478 -78.05 31.37 53.93
C MET A 478 -79.08 30.50 54.67
N GLN A 479 -79.03 29.17 54.51
CA GLN A 479 -79.92 28.25 55.24
C GLN A 479 -79.71 28.21 56.77
N LEU A 480 -78.59 28.72 57.30
CA LEU A 480 -78.45 28.92 58.75
C LEU A 480 -79.08 30.23 59.20
N ILE A 481 -78.88 31.32 58.44
CA ILE A 481 -79.41 32.66 58.77
C ILE A 481 -80.95 32.67 58.77
N GLU A 482 -81.59 31.89 57.90
CA GLU A 482 -83.04 31.72 57.85
C GLU A 482 -83.63 30.94 59.05
N ASN A 483 -82.80 30.16 59.75
CA ASN A 483 -83.18 29.35 60.92
C ASN A 483 -82.82 29.99 62.27
N THR A 484 -82.27 31.21 62.30
CA THR A 484 -81.80 31.89 63.54
C THR A 484 -82.69 33.06 63.99
N ASN A 485 -84.00 33.01 63.73
CA ASN A 485 -85.00 33.91 64.30
C ASN A 485 -85.97 33.13 65.22
N PRO A 486 -85.83 33.26 66.55
CA PRO A 486 -86.86 32.82 67.49
C PRO A 486 -87.14 33.86 68.61
N ASP A 487 -88.14 34.71 68.38
CA ASP A 487 -89.06 35.24 69.40
C ASP A 487 -90.45 35.06 68.72
N ASP A 488 -91.45 34.41 69.32
CA ASP A 488 -92.04 34.77 70.61
C ASP A 488 -92.61 33.56 71.39
N ASP A 489 -92.64 33.73 72.71
CA ASP A 489 -93.29 33.00 73.81
C ASP A 489 -93.22 31.46 74.01
N THR A 490 -93.29 31.09 75.30
CA THR A 490 -93.02 29.76 75.89
C THR A 490 -94.22 29.34 76.79
N PRO A 491 -94.20 28.41 77.79
CA PRO A 491 -93.16 27.46 78.26
C PRO A 491 -93.68 26.03 78.68
N VAL A 492 -92.80 25.27 79.36
CA VAL A 492 -93.05 24.20 80.37
C VAL A 492 -93.04 22.71 79.92
N ASP A 493 -91.87 22.10 80.21
CA ASP A 493 -91.59 20.75 80.77
C ASP A 493 -91.58 19.43 79.97
N ASN A 494 -90.69 18.56 80.50
CA ASN A 494 -90.34 17.17 80.19
C ASN A 494 -89.62 16.94 78.83
N MET A 495 -88.33 16.55 78.75
CA MET A 495 -87.44 15.62 79.49
C MET A 495 -87.45 14.18 78.93
N CYS A 496 -86.25 13.73 78.48
CA CYS A 496 -85.91 12.41 77.91
C CYS A 496 -86.69 12.00 76.65
N ALA A 497 -86.10 11.69 75.49
CA ALA A 497 -84.75 11.22 75.14
C ALA A 497 -84.42 9.75 75.50
N GLN A 498 -85.30 8.81 75.13
CA GLN A 498 -85.00 7.44 74.67
C GLN A 498 -86.11 7.07 73.65
N ILE A 499 -85.84 6.50 72.46
CA ILE A 499 -85.36 5.13 72.11
C ILE A 499 -86.43 4.06 72.30
N SER A 500 -87.06 3.71 71.17
CA SER A 500 -87.93 2.55 70.84
C SER A 500 -88.42 2.80 69.39
N ASP A 501 -88.27 2.01 68.33
CA ASP A 501 -87.74 0.64 68.07
C ASP A 501 -87.17 0.65 66.62
N GLU A 502 -86.14 -0.06 66.15
CA GLU A 502 -85.20 -1.07 66.72
C GLU A 502 -85.93 -2.30 67.28
N GLU A 503 -86.09 -3.43 66.58
CA GLU A 503 -85.17 -4.17 65.67
C GLU A 503 -85.83 -4.47 64.26
N ASP A 504 -85.27 -5.16 63.25
CA ASP A 504 -84.21 -6.19 63.20
C ASP A 504 -83.59 -6.34 61.77
N SER A 505 -82.44 -7.03 61.65
CA SER A 505 -81.77 -7.57 60.44
C SER A 505 -81.68 -6.67 59.18
N ASP A 506 -80.51 -6.16 58.77
CA ASP A 506 -79.47 -7.02 58.20
C ASP A 506 -78.07 -6.37 58.18
N ASN A 507 -77.01 -7.18 58.41
CA ASN A 507 -75.61 -6.73 58.42
C ASN A 507 -74.82 -7.23 57.19
N GLU A 508 -74.84 -6.48 56.07
CA GLU A 508 -73.76 -6.62 55.06
C GLU A 508 -73.35 -5.31 54.36
N VAL A 509 -72.31 -4.67 54.88
CA VAL A 509 -71.40 -3.84 54.07
C VAL A 509 -69.98 -4.42 54.15
N GLN A 510 -69.85 -5.69 53.78
CA GLN A 510 -68.54 -6.30 53.55
C GLN A 510 -67.90 -5.81 52.23
N PHE A 511 -66.60 -6.04 52.11
CA PHE A 511 -65.76 -5.48 51.05
C PHE A 511 -66.16 -5.95 49.65
N LYS A 512 -66.31 -5.00 48.71
CA LYS A 512 -66.25 -5.28 47.26
C LYS A 512 -65.23 -4.41 46.53
N THR A 513 -63.97 -4.64 46.90
CA THR A 513 -62.81 -4.32 46.06
C THR A 513 -62.93 -5.04 44.70
N GLN A 514 -62.36 -4.46 43.64
CA GLN A 514 -62.65 -4.74 42.22
C GLN A 514 -64.01 -4.15 41.76
N SER A 515 -64.14 -3.57 40.57
CA SER A 515 -63.52 -4.06 39.33
C SER A 515 -63.15 -3.00 38.28
N ARG A 516 -63.18 -1.68 38.55
CA ARG A 516 -62.85 -0.68 37.50
C ARG A 516 -61.44 -0.83 36.87
N ALA A 517 -60.46 -1.39 37.59
CA ALA A 517 -59.16 -1.80 37.03
C ALA A 517 -59.25 -2.83 35.88
N LYS A 518 -60.27 -3.71 35.86
CA LYS A 518 -60.49 -4.70 34.79
C LYS A 518 -60.87 -4.07 33.45
N LYS A 519 -61.38 -2.81 33.41
CA LYS A 519 -61.64 -2.12 32.14
C LYS A 519 -60.34 -1.65 31.45
N ILE A 520 -59.35 -1.19 32.21
CA ILE A 520 -58.07 -0.69 31.67
C ILE A 520 -57.16 -1.87 31.27
N MET A 521 -57.00 -2.87 32.15
CA MET A 521 -56.13 -4.03 31.86
C MET A 521 -56.64 -4.90 30.68
N ASN A 522 -57.94 -4.91 30.40
CA ASN A 522 -58.46 -5.60 29.20
C ASN A 522 -58.22 -4.84 27.89
N VAL A 523 -58.02 -3.52 27.92
CA VAL A 523 -57.59 -2.75 26.74
C VAL A 523 -56.12 -3.02 26.44
N VAL A 524 -55.25 -2.98 27.45
CA VAL A 524 -53.82 -3.30 27.30
C VAL A 524 -53.61 -4.76 26.80
N ARG A 525 -54.35 -5.73 27.36
CA ARG A 525 -54.32 -7.13 26.87
C ARG A 525 -54.84 -7.28 25.43
N LYS A 526 -55.80 -6.45 24.97
CA LYS A 526 -56.25 -6.46 23.57
C LYS A 526 -55.24 -5.84 22.61
N ALA A 527 -54.45 -4.85 23.04
CA ALA A 527 -53.37 -4.29 22.24
C ALA A 527 -52.26 -5.33 22.01
N ILE A 528 -51.76 -5.95 23.09
CA ILE A 528 -50.67 -6.93 23.04
C ILE A 528 -51.04 -8.17 22.21
N ARG A 529 -52.29 -8.64 22.28
CA ARG A 529 -52.77 -9.78 21.47
C ARG A 529 -52.94 -9.50 19.97
N LYS A 530 -52.84 -8.26 19.49
CA LYS A 530 -53.06 -7.95 18.06
C LYS A 530 -51.79 -7.94 17.20
N ASN A 531 -50.61 -8.06 17.81
CA ASN A 531 -49.32 -8.07 17.12
C ASN A 531 -48.69 -9.47 16.96
N SER A 532 -49.50 -10.53 17.17
CA SER A 532 -49.07 -11.94 17.11
C SER A 532 -50.16 -12.78 16.43
N ASN A 533 -50.33 -12.59 15.12
CA ASN A 533 -50.88 -13.57 14.17
C ASN A 533 -50.86 -13.02 12.72
N ASN A 534 -49.68 -13.01 12.10
CA ASN A 534 -49.55 -13.27 10.66
C ASN A 534 -48.09 -13.71 10.35
N GLY A 535 -47.85 -14.99 10.10
CA GLY A 535 -46.50 -15.52 9.82
C GLY A 535 -46.36 -17.02 10.07
N ARG A 536 -45.76 -17.74 9.12
CA ARG A 536 -45.58 -19.20 9.08
C ARG A 536 -44.29 -19.50 8.26
N SER A 537 -43.47 -20.53 8.53
CA SER A 537 -43.67 -21.74 9.35
C SER A 537 -42.48 -22.18 10.22
N GLU A 538 -42.74 -23.25 10.98
CA GLU A 538 -41.83 -24.37 11.34
C GLU A 538 -40.31 -24.15 11.22
N SER A 539 -39.61 -24.26 12.35
CA SER A 539 -38.63 -25.33 12.58
C SER A 539 -38.18 -25.38 14.06
N LEU A 540 -37.38 -26.39 14.42
CA LEU A 540 -37.06 -26.81 15.80
C LEU A 540 -35.87 -26.05 16.42
N GLY A 541 -35.80 -26.00 17.75
CA GLY A 541 -34.49 -26.03 18.45
C GLY A 541 -34.33 -25.22 19.74
N ARG A 542 -34.62 -25.87 20.89
CA ARG A 542 -34.02 -25.72 22.24
C ARG A 542 -33.14 -24.50 22.63
N ASP A 543 -33.43 -24.00 23.84
CA ASP A 543 -32.51 -23.77 24.98
C ASP A 543 -31.23 -22.89 24.79
N SER A 544 -30.83 -21.97 25.68
CA SER A 544 -31.24 -21.72 27.08
C SER A 544 -30.90 -20.29 27.57
N PHE A 545 -31.52 -19.90 28.70
CA PHE A 545 -31.19 -18.74 29.53
C PHE A 545 -29.79 -18.82 30.17
N LEU A 546 -29.06 -17.70 30.31
CA LEU A 546 -28.84 -17.00 31.60
C LEU A 546 -27.95 -15.73 31.49
N LEU A 547 -28.02 -14.87 32.52
CA LEU A 547 -27.18 -13.67 32.74
C LEU A 547 -26.74 -13.61 34.21
N THR A 548 -25.43 -13.60 34.47
CA THR A 548 -24.73 -13.24 35.74
C THR A 548 -23.20 -13.32 35.50
N SER A 549 -22.28 -12.71 36.26
CA SER A 549 -22.22 -11.38 36.93
C SER A 549 -20.85 -11.25 37.65
N THR A 550 -20.30 -10.02 37.70
CA THR A 550 -19.36 -9.48 38.73
C THR A 550 -17.89 -9.97 38.89
N SER A 551 -17.07 -9.02 39.37
CA SER A 551 -15.78 -9.08 40.10
C SER A 551 -14.49 -9.61 39.45
N THR A 552 -13.66 -8.66 39.00
CA THR A 552 -12.28 -8.38 39.48
C THR A 552 -11.51 -9.45 40.28
N ASN A 553 -10.28 -9.76 39.86
CA ASN A 553 -9.06 -9.34 40.59
C ASN A 553 -7.77 -9.58 39.78
N GLU A 554 -6.64 -9.15 40.35
CA GLU A 554 -5.30 -9.05 39.74
C GLU A 554 -4.55 -10.40 39.63
N ALA A 555 -3.72 -10.52 38.59
CA ALA A 555 -2.46 -11.29 38.55
C ALA A 555 -1.58 -10.76 37.40
#